data_AF-A0A851JFI8-F1
#
_entry.id   AF-A0A851JFI8-F1
#
_cell.length_a   1.000
_cell.length_b   1.000
_cell.length_c   1.000
_cell.angle_alpha   90.00
_cell.angle_beta   90.00
_cell.angle_gamma   90.00
#
_symmetry.space_group_name_H-M   'P 1'
#
loop_
_entity.id
_entity.type
_entity.pdbx_description
1 polymer ?
#
loop_
_entity_poly.entity_id
_entity_poly.type
_entity_poly.pdbx_seq_one_letter_code
_entity_poly.pdbx_strand_id
1 'polypeptide(L)'
;QKSFIFAVIYFILVFGIQHFMKERRPFNLRAPLVLWSFSLTLFSFIAAWRIWKQMTFLLLTKGFKQSVCSKSFYIHPVSKLWIYLFAMSKLVEMGDTLFIVLRKKKLIFVHWYHHLLTMIISWYGYKSMTIGMGWNAALNLVIHCATYSYYTVTAMGIRVPRSIAMLITTAQMVQMTGFVIINICIALWNDEKLCPISWPMFFISLGLYTTLLALFCNFFIKTYLSSTQKSKWN
;
A
#
# COMPACT_ATOMS: atom_id res chain seq x y z
N GLN A 1 20.25 -3.77 -4.58
CA GLN A 1 21.28 -3.47 -3.57
C GLN A 1 20.88 -2.33 -2.63
N LYS A 2 20.72 -1.07 -3.08
CA LYS A 2 20.38 0.07 -2.19
C LYS A 2 19.05 -0.07 -1.41
N SER A 3 18.00 -0.63 -2.01
CA SER A 3 16.67 -0.79 -1.37
C SER A 3 16.66 -1.77 -0.20
N PHE A 4 17.51 -2.81 -0.29
CA PHE A 4 17.66 -3.79 0.78
C PHE A 4 18.38 -3.17 1.98
N ILE A 5 19.35 -2.29 1.74
CA ILE A 5 20.04 -1.53 2.79
C ILE A 5 19.06 -0.62 3.54
N PHE A 6 18.20 0.12 2.83
CA PHE A 6 17.16 0.93 3.47
C PHE A 6 16.19 0.06 4.30
N ALA A 7 15.80 -1.10 3.80
CA ALA A 7 14.95 -2.05 4.51
C ALA A 7 15.60 -2.57 5.82
N VAL A 8 16.90 -2.93 5.76
CA VAL A 8 17.65 -3.44 6.92
C VAL A 8 17.89 -2.35 7.95
N ILE A 9 18.32 -1.15 7.52
CA ILE A 9 18.49 0.02 8.41
C ILE A 9 17.17 0.33 9.11
N TYR A 10 16.07 0.31 8.37
CA TYR A 10 14.75 0.54 8.94
C TYR A 10 14.37 -0.51 9.98
N PHE A 11 14.61 -1.80 9.72
CA PHE A 11 14.36 -2.86 10.70
C PHE A 11 15.13 -2.60 11.99
N ILE A 12 16.43 -2.34 11.87
CA ILE A 12 17.29 -2.06 13.02
C ILE A 12 16.78 -0.83 13.79
N LEU A 13 16.38 0.22 13.08
CA LEU A 13 15.81 1.42 13.71
C LEU A 13 14.48 1.15 14.40
N VAL A 14 13.53 0.45 13.76
CA VAL A 14 12.22 0.17 14.36
C VAL A 14 12.35 -0.69 15.61
N PHE A 15 13.08 -1.80 15.53
CA PHE A 15 13.26 -2.71 16.67
C PHE A 15 14.16 -2.09 17.75
N GLY A 16 15.16 -1.29 17.36
CA GLY A 16 15.99 -0.52 18.28
C GLY A 16 15.21 0.55 19.04
N ILE A 17 14.41 1.36 18.34
CA ILE A 17 13.52 2.35 18.95
C ILE A 17 12.47 1.66 19.82
N GLN A 18 11.94 0.52 19.40
CA GLN A 18 10.99 -0.25 20.21
C GLN A 18 11.62 -0.75 21.52
N HIS A 19 12.87 -1.21 21.48
CA HIS A 19 13.62 -1.61 22.68
C HIS A 19 13.88 -0.40 23.59
N PHE A 20 14.37 0.70 23.03
CA PHE A 20 14.63 1.95 23.75
C PHE A 20 13.36 2.55 24.41
N MET A 21 12.20 2.42 23.75
CA MET A 21 10.93 2.91 24.26
C MET A 21 10.34 2.03 25.37
N LYS A 22 10.90 0.85 25.68
CA LYS A 22 10.39 -0.02 26.76
C LYS A 22 10.36 0.71 28.10
N GLU A 23 11.43 1.43 28.41
CA GLU A 23 11.63 2.11 29.70
C GLU A 23 11.05 3.54 29.74
N ARG A 24 10.57 4.07 28.61
CA ARG A 24 10.06 5.45 28.52
C ARG A 24 8.53 5.52 28.50
N ARG A 25 7.98 6.69 28.85
CA ARG A 25 6.55 6.99 28.73
C ARG A 25 6.16 7.22 27.26
N PRO A 26 4.90 6.92 26.85
CA PRO A 26 4.46 7.14 25.47
C PRO A 26 4.42 8.63 25.14
N PHE A 27 4.87 9.00 23.94
CA PHE A 27 4.81 10.39 23.48
C PHE A 27 3.39 10.78 23.02
N ASN A 28 2.99 12.02 23.30
CA ASN A 28 1.76 12.59 22.76
C ASN A 28 2.01 13.21 21.38
N LEU A 29 2.09 12.36 20.35
CA LEU A 29 2.36 12.76 18.96
C LEU A 29 1.08 13.01 18.15
N ARG A 30 -0.01 13.45 18.80
CA ARG A 30 -1.31 13.58 18.12
C ARG A 30 -1.30 14.62 17.00
N ALA A 31 -0.82 15.83 17.26
CA ALA A 31 -0.74 16.88 16.23
C ALA A 31 0.22 16.52 15.08
N PRO A 32 1.46 16.04 15.34
CA PRO A 32 2.33 15.52 14.29
C PRO A 32 1.71 14.39 13.47
N LEU A 33 0.98 13.46 14.11
CA LEU A 33 0.30 12.37 13.42
C LEU A 33 -0.84 12.87 12.52
N VAL A 34 -1.63 13.85 12.97
CA VAL A 34 -2.67 14.48 12.15
C VAL A 34 -2.06 15.13 10.91
N LEU A 35 -1.01 15.94 11.08
CA LEU A 35 -0.33 16.61 9.97
C LEU A 35 0.27 15.59 8.99
N TRP A 36 0.90 14.54 9.52
CA TRP A 36 1.48 13.46 8.74
C TRP A 36 0.42 12.71 7.92
N SER A 37 -0.64 12.22 8.56
CA SER A 37 -1.72 11.50 7.86
C SER A 37 -2.44 12.41 6.85
N PHE A 38 -2.64 13.68 7.17
CA PHE A 38 -3.25 14.64 6.23
C PHE A 38 -2.36 14.88 5.01
N SER A 39 -1.04 15.02 5.21
CA SER A 39 -0.09 15.19 4.11
C SER A 39 -0.08 13.97 3.18
N LEU A 40 -0.14 12.76 3.74
CA LEU A 40 -0.25 11.53 2.95
C LEU A 40 -1.59 11.40 2.23
N THR A 41 -2.69 11.87 2.83
CA THR A 41 -4.00 11.97 2.16
C THR A 41 -3.91 12.87 0.93
N LEU A 42 -3.40 14.10 1.10
CA LEU A 42 -3.29 15.07 0.02
C LEU A 42 -2.39 14.57 -1.11
N PHE A 43 -1.23 14.02 -0.75
CA PHE A 43 -0.34 13.36 -1.70
C PHE A 43 -1.06 12.26 -2.48
N SER A 44 -1.74 11.35 -1.76
CA SER A 44 -2.43 10.21 -2.37
C SER A 44 -3.54 10.66 -3.31
N PHE A 45 -4.28 11.70 -2.95
CA PHE A 45 -5.34 12.28 -3.78
C PHE A 45 -4.79 12.86 -5.09
N ILE A 46 -3.76 13.72 -5.00
CA ILE A 46 -3.17 14.36 -6.19
C ILE A 46 -2.52 13.30 -7.09
N ALA A 47 -1.78 12.36 -6.50
CA ALA A 47 -1.13 11.28 -7.23
C ALA A 47 -2.17 10.36 -7.90
N ALA A 48 -3.25 10.00 -7.19
CA ALA A 48 -4.36 9.22 -7.75
C ALA A 48 -4.96 9.94 -8.95
N TRP A 49 -5.32 11.22 -8.82
CA TRP A 49 -5.89 12.01 -9.92
C TRP A 49 -5.02 11.99 -11.18
N ARG A 50 -3.70 12.20 -11.01
CA ARG A 50 -2.75 12.26 -12.11
C ARG A 50 -2.51 10.91 -12.79
N ILE A 51 -2.34 9.86 -12.00
CA ILE A 51 -2.12 8.51 -12.54
C ILE A 51 -3.41 7.98 -13.17
N TRP A 52 -4.57 8.19 -12.54
CA TRP A 52 -5.85 7.72 -13.04
C TRP A 52 -6.19 8.34 -14.38
N LYS A 53 -5.98 9.66 -14.57
CA LYS A 53 -6.16 10.32 -15.87
C LYS A 53 -5.36 9.63 -16.99
N GLN A 54 -4.12 9.24 -16.71
CA GLN A 54 -3.28 8.52 -17.66
C GLN A 54 -3.79 7.09 -17.91
N MET A 55 -4.18 6.37 -16.85
CA MET A 55 -4.66 4.98 -16.98
C MET A 55 -6.00 4.92 -17.72
N THR A 56 -6.94 5.83 -17.43
CA THR A 56 -8.20 5.95 -18.15
C THR A 56 -7.97 6.28 -19.63
N PHE A 57 -7.05 7.19 -19.94
CA PHE A 57 -6.69 7.49 -21.33
C PHE A 57 -6.18 6.22 -22.05
N LEU A 58 -5.27 5.46 -21.44
CA LEU A 58 -4.76 4.21 -22.02
C LEU A 58 -5.85 3.14 -22.16
N LEU A 59 -6.75 3.03 -21.18
CA LEU A 59 -7.85 2.08 -21.19
C LEU A 59 -8.82 2.36 -22.34
N LEU A 60 -9.22 3.62 -22.52
CA LEU A 60 -10.20 4.03 -23.53
C LEU A 60 -9.63 4.01 -24.95
N THR A 61 -8.33 4.29 -25.11
CA THR A 61 -7.71 4.37 -26.45
C THR A 61 -7.11 3.05 -26.93
N LYS A 62 -6.58 2.22 -26.03
CA LYS A 62 -5.83 1.00 -26.38
C LYS A 62 -6.45 -0.29 -25.82
N GLY A 63 -7.51 -0.18 -25.03
CA GLY A 63 -8.15 -1.31 -24.37
C GLY A 63 -7.40 -1.83 -23.15
N PHE A 64 -8.03 -2.78 -22.45
CA PHE A 64 -7.56 -3.24 -21.14
C PHE A 64 -6.21 -3.97 -21.21
N LYS A 65 -6.05 -4.96 -22.11
CA LYS A 65 -4.80 -5.73 -22.29
C LYS A 65 -3.59 -4.81 -22.49
N GLN A 66 -3.70 -3.87 -23.42
CA GLN A 66 -2.61 -2.96 -23.73
C GLN A 66 -2.39 -1.91 -22.64
N SER A 67 -3.44 -1.48 -21.93
CA SER A 67 -3.28 -0.60 -20.76
C SER A 67 -2.48 -1.24 -19.62
N VAL A 68 -2.71 -2.53 -19.36
CA VAL A 68 -1.97 -3.32 -18.36
C VAL A 68 -0.53 -3.54 -18.81
N CYS A 69 -0.35 -3.86 -20.09
CA CYS A 69 0.96 -4.17 -20.66
C CYS A 69 1.84 -2.95 -21.00
N SER A 70 1.27 -1.75 -21.00
CA SER A 70 1.96 -0.55 -21.46
C SER A 70 3.04 -0.09 -20.49
N LYS A 71 4.26 0.11 -21.01
CA LYS A 71 5.36 0.82 -20.33
C LYS A 71 5.31 2.34 -20.51
N SER A 72 4.32 2.87 -21.25
CA SER A 72 4.24 4.30 -21.58
C SER A 72 4.22 5.22 -20.36
N PHE A 73 3.71 4.74 -19.22
CA PHE A 73 3.66 5.53 -17.99
C PHE A 73 5.03 5.77 -17.34
N TYR A 74 6.07 4.99 -17.69
CA TYR A 74 7.45 5.23 -17.26
C TYR A 74 8.18 6.24 -18.15
N ILE A 75 7.66 6.50 -19.35
CA ILE A 75 8.31 7.32 -20.38
C ILE A 75 7.72 8.73 -20.37
N HIS A 76 6.39 8.83 -20.28
CA HIS A 76 5.71 10.12 -20.29
C HIS A 76 6.13 10.96 -19.07
N PRO A 77 6.62 12.20 -19.25
CA PRO A 77 7.34 12.94 -18.20
C PRO A 77 6.51 13.17 -16.94
N VAL A 78 5.21 13.47 -17.11
CA VAL A 78 4.29 13.65 -15.98
C VAL A 78 4.07 12.32 -15.25
N SER A 79 3.79 11.24 -15.96
CA SER A 79 3.49 9.93 -15.37
C SER A 79 4.72 9.32 -14.70
N LYS A 80 5.90 9.53 -15.30
CA LYS A 80 7.21 9.12 -14.76
C LYS A 80 7.48 9.76 -13.40
N LEU A 81 7.22 11.06 -13.25
CA LEU A 81 7.35 11.75 -11.98
C LEU A 81 6.42 11.15 -10.92
N TRP A 82 5.14 10.96 -11.25
CA TRP A 82 4.16 10.47 -10.28
C TRP A 82 4.40 9.02 -9.86
N ILE A 83 4.88 8.15 -10.76
CA ILE A 83 5.25 6.78 -10.35
C ILE A 83 6.53 6.77 -9.50
N TYR A 84 7.50 7.64 -9.81
CA TYR A 84 8.67 7.80 -8.96
C TYR A 84 8.27 8.25 -7.55
N LEU A 85 7.40 9.26 -7.45
CA LEU A 85 6.87 9.74 -6.19
C LEU A 85 6.05 8.67 -5.46
N PHE A 86 5.29 7.83 -6.16
CA PHE A 86 4.61 6.67 -5.58
C PHE A 86 5.59 5.66 -4.97
N ALA A 87 6.67 5.31 -5.69
CA ALA A 87 7.70 4.42 -5.15
C ALA A 87 8.40 5.03 -3.93
N MET A 88 8.66 6.35 -3.96
CA MET A 88 9.19 7.10 -2.82
C MET A 88 8.21 7.18 -1.65
N SER A 89 6.90 7.28 -1.90
CA SER A 89 5.91 7.37 -0.83
C SER A 89 5.95 6.12 0.04
N LYS A 90 6.24 4.94 -0.52
CA LYS A 90 6.36 3.71 0.27
C LYS A 90 7.50 3.74 1.30
N LEU A 91 8.58 4.47 1.02
CA LEU A 91 9.63 4.75 2.01
C LEU A 91 9.13 5.73 3.08
N VAL A 92 8.40 6.77 2.67
CA VAL A 92 7.84 7.77 3.61
C VAL A 92 6.83 7.11 4.54
N GLU A 93 5.92 6.29 4.02
CA GLU A 93 4.87 5.56 4.76
C GLU A 93 5.43 4.65 5.86
N MET A 94 6.70 4.26 5.79
CA MET A 94 7.38 3.56 6.89
C MET A 94 7.40 4.39 8.19
N GLY A 95 7.31 5.72 8.09
CA GLY A 95 7.13 6.62 9.23
C GLY A 95 5.89 6.29 10.08
N ASP A 96 4.87 5.64 9.52
CA ASP A 96 3.69 5.20 10.28
C ASP A 96 4.06 4.24 11.42
N THR A 97 5.00 3.33 11.17
CA THR A 97 5.51 2.42 12.20
C THR A 97 6.26 3.17 13.29
N LEU A 98 7.00 4.23 12.95
CA LEU A 98 7.68 5.07 13.95
C LEU A 98 6.65 5.72 14.88
N PHE A 99 5.55 6.26 14.35
CA PHE A 99 4.47 6.82 15.17
C PHE A 99 3.83 5.76 16.07
N ILE A 100 3.65 4.52 15.59
CA ILE A 100 3.12 3.41 16.39
C ILE A 100 4.05 3.09 17.57
N VAL A 101 5.36 2.95 17.29
CA VAL A 101 6.37 2.59 18.30
C VAL A 101 6.55 3.71 19.33
N LEU A 102 6.67 4.97 18.88
CA LEU A 102 6.85 6.13 19.77
C LEU A 102 5.63 6.38 20.68
N ARG A 103 4.44 5.99 20.24
CA ARG A 103 3.20 6.05 21.04
C ARG A 103 2.96 4.79 21.89
N LYS A 104 3.91 3.84 21.90
CA LYS A 104 3.80 2.51 22.55
C LYS A 104 2.53 1.76 22.17
N LYS A 105 2.10 1.88 20.92
CA LYS A 105 0.97 1.09 20.38
C LYS A 105 1.50 -0.25 19.87
N LYS A 106 0.63 -1.27 19.88
CA LYS A 106 0.99 -2.62 19.44
C LYS A 106 1.25 -2.61 17.93
N LEU A 107 2.49 -2.84 17.54
CA LEU A 107 2.86 -3.07 16.15
C LEU A 107 2.40 -4.48 15.74
N ILE A 108 1.37 -4.55 14.90
CA ILE A 108 0.82 -5.83 14.41
C ILE A 108 1.64 -6.35 13.23
N PHE A 109 1.72 -7.67 13.10
CA PHE A 109 2.49 -8.35 12.04
C PHE A 109 2.11 -7.85 10.64
N VAL A 110 0.81 -7.80 10.35
CA VAL A 110 0.28 -7.39 9.03
C VAL A 110 0.78 -6.01 8.62
N HIS A 111 0.91 -5.07 9.56
CA HIS A 111 1.33 -3.70 9.28
C HIS A 111 2.79 -3.64 8.81
N TRP A 112 3.74 -4.08 9.64
CA TRP A 112 5.15 -3.96 9.28
C TRP A 112 5.53 -4.88 8.11
N TYR A 113 4.91 -6.06 8.01
CA TYR A 113 5.09 -6.99 6.89
C TYR A 113 4.65 -6.34 5.57
N HIS A 114 3.47 -5.72 5.55
CA HIS A 114 2.96 -4.97 4.41
C HIS A 114 3.88 -3.80 4.02
N HIS A 115 4.23 -2.91 4.96
CA HIS A 115 5.04 -1.72 4.64
C HIS A 115 6.44 -2.07 4.12
N LEU A 116 7.09 -3.07 4.71
CA LEU A 116 8.40 -3.54 4.24
C LEU A 116 8.33 -4.04 2.80
N LEU A 117 7.39 -4.95 2.55
CA LEU A 117 7.32 -5.68 1.30
C LEU A 117 6.81 -4.81 0.15
N THR A 118 5.81 -3.97 0.40
CA THR A 118 5.30 -3.03 -0.60
C THR A 118 6.36 -1.99 -0.98
N MET A 119 7.20 -1.55 -0.05
CA MET A 119 8.35 -0.69 -0.36
C MET A 119 9.36 -1.41 -1.28
N ILE A 120 9.75 -2.65 -0.95
CA ILE A 120 10.72 -3.42 -1.76
C ILE A 120 10.18 -3.63 -3.18
N ILE A 121 8.95 -4.12 -3.31
CA ILE A 121 8.32 -4.35 -4.63
C ILE A 121 8.14 -3.05 -5.38
N SER A 122 7.67 -1.97 -4.75
CA SER A 122 7.40 -0.72 -5.47
C SER A 122 8.68 -0.10 -6.01
N TRP A 123 9.75 -0.13 -5.22
CA TRP A 123 11.05 0.37 -5.67
C TRP A 123 11.65 -0.50 -6.78
N TYR A 124 11.64 -1.82 -6.61
CA TYR A 124 12.16 -2.75 -7.61
C TYR A 124 11.36 -2.67 -8.91
N GLY A 125 10.03 -2.62 -8.80
CA GLY A 125 9.10 -2.52 -9.92
C GLY A 125 9.28 -1.22 -10.70
N TYR A 126 9.47 -0.10 -10.01
CA TYR A 126 9.81 1.17 -10.65
C TYR A 126 11.14 1.09 -11.42
N LYS A 127 12.20 0.58 -10.78
CA LYS A 127 13.53 0.48 -11.40
C LYS A 127 13.54 -0.45 -12.61
N SER A 128 12.79 -1.56 -12.54
CA SER A 128 12.73 -2.59 -13.59
C SER A 128 11.64 -2.31 -14.63
N MET A 129 10.94 -1.18 -14.51
CA MET A 129 9.82 -0.79 -15.37
C MET A 129 8.79 -1.92 -15.53
N THR A 130 8.44 -2.55 -14.40
CA THR A 130 7.53 -3.70 -14.38
C THR A 130 6.15 -3.32 -14.90
N ILE A 131 5.59 -4.21 -15.71
CA ILE A 131 4.28 -4.09 -16.33
C ILE A 131 3.17 -4.25 -15.28
N GLY A 132 1.99 -3.66 -15.49
CA GLY A 132 0.87 -3.70 -14.54
C GLY A 132 1.00 -2.78 -13.32
N MET A 133 2.20 -2.29 -13.03
CA MET A 133 2.48 -1.37 -11.92
C MET A 133 1.69 -0.05 -12.03
N GLY A 134 1.32 0.39 -13.23
CA GLY A 134 0.44 1.56 -13.42
C GLY A 134 -0.94 1.39 -12.77
N TRP A 135 -1.61 0.27 -13.04
CA TRP A 135 -2.89 -0.07 -12.40
C TRP A 135 -2.74 -0.35 -10.91
N ASN A 136 -1.66 -1.03 -10.51
CA ASN A 136 -1.40 -1.29 -9.09
C ASN A 136 -1.23 0.01 -8.30
N ALA A 137 -0.46 0.96 -8.84
CA ALA A 137 -0.28 2.29 -8.23
C ALA A 137 -1.59 3.08 -8.21
N ALA A 138 -2.34 3.09 -9.33
CA ALA A 138 -3.60 3.81 -9.46
C ALA A 138 -4.62 3.38 -8.39
N LEU A 139 -4.85 2.06 -8.27
CA LEU A 139 -5.77 1.50 -7.29
C LEU A 139 -5.27 1.71 -5.85
N ASN A 140 -3.96 1.51 -5.61
CA ASN A 140 -3.39 1.69 -4.28
C ASN A 140 -3.55 3.12 -3.77
N LEU A 141 -3.30 4.13 -4.61
CA LEU A 141 -3.40 5.54 -4.22
C LEU A 141 -4.82 5.95 -3.85
N VAL A 142 -5.84 5.40 -4.53
CA VAL A 142 -7.25 5.66 -4.18
C VAL A 142 -7.58 5.09 -2.79
N ILE A 143 -7.19 3.85 -2.52
CA ILE A 143 -7.42 3.21 -1.21
C ILE A 143 -6.57 3.86 -0.10
N HIS A 144 -5.33 4.27 -0.41
CA HIS A 144 -4.47 5.01 0.50
C HIS A 144 -5.06 6.37 0.85
N CYS A 145 -5.63 7.08 -0.12
CA CYS A 145 -6.36 8.32 0.14
C CYS A 145 -7.48 8.10 1.15
N ALA A 146 -8.29 7.06 0.98
CA ALA A 146 -9.37 6.73 1.92
C ALA A 146 -8.84 6.32 3.31
N THR A 147 -7.79 5.51 3.35
CA THR A 147 -7.20 5.01 4.61
C THR A 147 -6.55 6.14 5.41
N TYR A 148 -5.75 6.99 4.78
CA TYR A 148 -5.13 8.14 5.46
C TYR A 148 -6.14 9.23 5.82
N SER A 149 -7.22 9.39 5.05
CA SER A 149 -8.33 10.26 5.44
C SER A 149 -8.94 9.78 6.76
N TYR A 150 -9.20 8.47 6.85
CA TYR A 150 -9.69 7.84 8.08
C TYR A 150 -8.69 8.02 9.25
N TYR A 151 -7.39 7.84 9.03
CA TYR A 151 -6.37 8.08 10.06
C TYR A 151 -6.28 9.54 10.49
N THR A 152 -6.44 10.48 9.57
CA THR A 152 -6.46 11.92 9.87
C THR A 152 -7.63 12.25 10.80
N VAL A 153 -8.84 11.83 10.45
CA VAL A 153 -10.07 12.08 11.23
C VAL A 153 -9.99 11.41 12.61
N THR A 154 -9.52 10.17 12.67
CA THR A 154 -9.36 9.46 13.96
C THR A 154 -8.25 10.06 14.83
N ALA A 155 -7.16 10.57 14.25
CA ALA A 155 -6.11 11.28 14.97
C ALA A 155 -6.58 12.66 15.49
N MET A 156 -7.51 13.31 14.81
CA MET A 156 -8.22 14.49 15.34
C MET A 156 -9.14 14.15 16.51
N GLY A 157 -9.33 12.87 16.84
CA GLY A 157 -10.15 12.36 17.95
C GLY A 157 -11.64 12.29 17.65
N ILE A 158 -12.01 12.44 16.38
CA ILE A 158 -13.37 12.26 15.92
C ILE A 158 -13.64 10.75 15.90
N ARG A 159 -14.73 10.32 16.55
CA ARG A 159 -15.15 8.91 16.56
C ARG A 159 -15.78 8.58 15.21
N VAL A 160 -15.10 7.73 14.44
CA VAL A 160 -15.59 7.27 13.14
C VAL A 160 -16.40 5.98 13.33
N PRO A 161 -17.59 5.84 12.70
CA PRO A 161 -18.37 4.61 12.74
C PRO A 161 -17.59 3.37 12.31
N ARG A 162 -17.83 2.25 13.00
CA ARG A 162 -17.21 0.95 12.68
C ARG A 162 -17.44 0.52 11.23
N SER A 163 -18.60 0.86 10.66
CA SER A 163 -18.96 0.56 9.27
C SER A 163 -17.98 1.14 8.25
N ILE A 164 -17.44 2.35 8.50
CA ILE A 164 -16.47 2.98 7.61
C ILE A 164 -15.14 2.23 7.69
N ALA A 165 -14.69 1.85 8.89
CA ALA A 165 -13.47 1.05 9.06
C ALA A 165 -13.59 -0.33 8.37
N MET A 166 -14.78 -0.95 8.46
CA MET A 166 -15.08 -2.20 7.72
C MET A 166 -15.01 -1.98 6.21
N LEU A 167 -15.65 -0.93 5.69
CA LEU A 167 -15.65 -0.60 4.26
C LEU A 167 -14.23 -0.41 3.72
N ILE A 168 -13.38 0.32 4.45
CA ILE A 168 -11.98 0.54 4.06
C ILE A 168 -11.22 -0.78 4.03
N THR A 169 -11.37 -1.63 5.05
CA THR A 169 -10.69 -2.94 5.10
C THR A 169 -11.17 -3.85 3.97
N THR A 170 -12.47 -3.86 3.67
CA THR A 170 -13.04 -4.58 2.53
C THR A 170 -12.49 -4.06 1.21
N ALA A 171 -12.38 -2.74 1.05
CA ALA A 171 -11.82 -2.14 -0.17
C ALA A 171 -10.33 -2.50 -0.35
N GLN A 172 -9.55 -2.57 0.73
CA GLN A 172 -8.17 -3.07 0.71
C GLN A 172 -8.10 -4.54 0.27
N MET A 173 -9.02 -5.40 0.75
CA MET A 173 -9.08 -6.79 0.31
C MET A 173 -9.42 -6.91 -1.17
N VAL A 174 -10.43 -6.16 -1.65
CA VAL A 174 -10.80 -6.11 -3.08
C VAL A 174 -9.62 -5.64 -3.93
N GLN A 175 -8.86 -4.64 -3.46
CA GLN A 175 -7.64 -4.18 -4.13
C GLN A 175 -6.60 -5.31 -4.26
N MET A 176 -6.33 -6.07 -3.19
CA MET A 176 -5.35 -7.17 -3.25
C MET A 176 -5.81 -8.28 -4.21
N THR A 177 -7.10 -8.60 -4.22
CA THR A 177 -7.67 -9.52 -5.23
C THR A 177 -7.48 -8.99 -6.64
N GLY A 178 -7.72 -7.69 -6.87
CA GLY A 178 -7.45 -7.03 -8.14
C GLY A 178 -5.99 -7.14 -8.58
N PHE A 179 -5.03 -7.01 -7.66
CA PHE A 179 -3.61 -7.18 -7.96
C PHE A 179 -3.27 -8.61 -8.38
N VAL A 180 -3.86 -9.62 -7.71
CA VAL A 180 -3.71 -11.03 -8.10
C VAL A 180 -4.27 -11.25 -9.51
N ILE A 181 -5.47 -10.74 -9.80
CA ILE A 181 -6.11 -10.86 -11.13
C ILE A 181 -5.22 -10.21 -12.20
N ILE A 182 -4.72 -8.99 -11.97
CA ILE A 182 -3.82 -8.30 -12.92
C ILE A 182 -2.56 -9.14 -13.18
N ASN A 183 -1.96 -9.75 -12.15
CA ASN A 183 -0.78 -10.61 -12.33
C ASN A 183 -1.11 -11.85 -13.17
N ILE A 184 -2.24 -12.51 -12.92
CA ILE A 184 -2.69 -13.66 -13.71
C ILE A 184 -2.96 -13.23 -15.16
N CYS A 185 -3.63 -12.10 -15.39
CA CYS A 185 -3.85 -11.58 -16.74
C CYS A 185 -2.53 -11.31 -17.48
N ILE A 186 -1.54 -10.73 -16.79
CA ILE A 186 -0.20 -10.53 -17.37
C ILE A 186 0.39 -11.89 -17.79
N ALA A 187 0.33 -12.91 -16.93
CA ALA A 187 0.81 -14.27 -17.24
C ALA A 187 0.10 -14.90 -18.44
N LEU A 188 -1.23 -14.76 -18.53
CA LEU A 188 -2.01 -15.28 -19.65
C LEU A 188 -1.75 -14.53 -20.96
N TRP A 189 -1.35 -13.26 -20.88
CA TRP A 189 -1.02 -12.42 -22.04
C TRP A 189 0.47 -12.39 -22.36
N ASN A 190 1.24 -13.34 -21.81
CA ASN A 190 2.66 -13.44 -22.07
C ASN A 190 2.93 -13.57 -23.57
N ASP A 191 3.45 -12.49 -24.13
CA ASP A 191 3.83 -12.35 -25.53
C ASP A 191 5.09 -11.48 -25.53
N GLU A 192 6.16 -11.97 -26.14
CA GLU A 192 7.48 -11.34 -26.16
C GLU A 192 7.43 -9.90 -26.68
N LYS A 193 6.44 -9.56 -27.52
CA LYS A 193 6.33 -8.24 -28.15
C LYS A 193 5.52 -7.23 -27.33
N LEU A 194 4.47 -7.67 -26.62
CA LEU A 194 3.53 -6.77 -25.96
C LEU A 194 3.67 -6.77 -24.44
N CYS A 195 3.90 -7.93 -23.82
CA CYS A 195 3.87 -8.12 -22.37
C CYS A 195 5.05 -8.98 -21.89
N PRO A 196 6.32 -8.53 -22.04
CA PRO A 196 7.47 -9.31 -21.58
C PRO A 196 7.45 -9.49 -20.06
N ILE A 197 7.33 -10.74 -19.61
CA ILE A 197 7.31 -11.10 -18.20
C ILE A 197 8.71 -11.37 -17.67
N SER A 198 8.96 -10.88 -16.46
CA SER A 198 10.04 -11.38 -15.62
C SER A 198 9.47 -12.42 -14.65
N TRP A 199 9.71 -13.70 -14.93
CA TRP A 199 9.19 -14.83 -14.14
C TRP A 199 9.49 -14.72 -12.63
N PRO A 200 10.71 -14.33 -12.20
CA PRO A 200 10.98 -14.14 -10.78
C PRO A 200 10.09 -13.06 -10.14
N MET A 201 9.86 -11.94 -10.84
CA MET A 201 9.01 -10.87 -10.32
C MET A 201 7.54 -11.24 -10.29
N PHE A 202 7.09 -12.03 -11.27
CA PHE A 202 5.73 -12.57 -11.28
C PHE A 202 5.48 -13.44 -10.04
N PHE A 203 6.33 -14.44 -9.77
CA PHE A 203 6.15 -15.33 -8.61
C PHE A 203 6.25 -14.57 -7.28
N ILE A 204 7.20 -13.64 -7.16
CA ILE A 204 7.34 -12.81 -5.95
C ILE A 204 6.10 -11.94 -5.73
N SER A 205 5.60 -11.28 -6.79
CA SER A 205 4.41 -10.42 -6.71
C SER A 205 3.15 -11.22 -6.39
N LEU A 206 2.96 -12.36 -7.06
CA LEU A 206 1.82 -13.26 -6.83
C LEU A 206 1.82 -13.79 -5.39
N GLY A 207 2.97 -14.28 -4.91
CA GLY A 207 3.12 -14.76 -3.54
C GLY A 207 2.77 -13.67 -2.53
N LEU A 208 3.30 -12.46 -2.73
CA LEU A 208 3.06 -11.33 -1.84
C LEU A 208 1.60 -10.85 -1.81
N TYR A 209 0.96 -10.68 -2.97
CA TYR A 209 -0.43 -10.23 -3.00
C TYR A 209 -1.36 -11.29 -2.39
N THR A 210 -1.05 -12.57 -2.58
CA THR A 210 -1.79 -13.69 -1.98
C THR A 210 -1.60 -13.74 -0.46
N THR A 211 -0.36 -13.61 0.02
CA THR A 211 -0.09 -13.62 1.47
C THR A 211 -0.72 -12.42 2.16
N LEU A 212 -0.66 -11.23 1.55
CA LEU A 212 -1.33 -10.03 2.07
C LEU A 212 -2.84 -10.21 2.10
N LEU A 213 -3.45 -10.73 1.03
CA LEU A 213 -4.89 -11.02 1.02
C LEU A 213 -5.28 -11.95 2.17
N ALA A 214 -4.56 -13.05 2.37
CA ALA A 214 -4.81 -13.98 3.47
C ALA A 214 -4.68 -13.31 4.86
N LEU A 215 -3.67 -12.47 5.04
CA LEU A 215 -3.46 -11.72 6.30
C LEU A 215 -4.57 -10.70 6.56
N PHE A 216 -5.05 -9.99 5.53
CA PHE A 216 -6.17 -9.06 5.64
C PHE A 216 -7.50 -9.79 5.90
N CYS A 217 -7.74 -10.93 5.26
CA CYS A 217 -8.88 -11.80 5.55
C CYS A 217 -8.88 -12.23 7.03
N ASN A 218 -7.73 -12.73 7.54
CA ASN A 218 -7.59 -13.13 8.93
C ASN A 218 -7.82 -11.94 9.89
N PHE A 219 -7.24 -10.78 9.57
CA PHE A 219 -7.48 -9.55 10.32
C PHE A 219 -8.96 -9.15 10.35
N PHE A 220 -9.64 -9.24 9.21
CA PHE A 220 -11.06 -8.90 9.08
C PHE A 220 -11.94 -9.84 9.92
N ILE A 221 -11.73 -11.16 9.80
CA ILE A 221 -12.47 -12.17 10.57
C ILE A 221 -12.30 -11.93 12.08
N LYS A 222 -11.04 -11.74 12.53
CA LYS A 222 -10.74 -11.55 13.95
C LYS A 222 -11.30 -10.24 14.51
N THR A 223 -11.26 -9.16 13.74
CA THR A 223 -11.61 -7.82 14.21
C THR A 223 -13.10 -7.51 14.07
N TYR A 224 -13.76 -8.01 13.02
CA TYR A 224 -15.14 -7.66 12.70
C TYR A 224 -16.14 -8.79 12.93
N LEU A 225 -15.78 -10.03 12.61
CA LEU A 225 -16.72 -11.15 12.73
C LEU A 225 -16.65 -11.81 14.12
N SER A 226 -15.45 -12.09 14.63
CA SER A 226 -15.26 -12.75 15.95
C SER A 226 -15.67 -11.84 17.12
N SER A 227 -15.46 -10.53 17.00
CA SER A 227 -15.94 -9.56 18.00
C SER A 227 -17.48 -9.47 18.05
N THR A 228 -18.15 -9.70 16.92
CA THR A 228 -19.62 -9.62 16.83
C THR A 228 -20.26 -10.88 17.43
N GLN A 229 -19.59 -12.04 17.35
CA GLN A 229 -20.05 -13.23 18.07
C GLN A 229 -20.04 -13.05 19.59
N LYS A 230 -19.02 -12.42 20.19
CA LYS A 230 -19.03 -12.15 21.65
C LYS A 230 -20.15 -11.21 22.12
N SER A 231 -20.69 -10.36 21.24
CA SER A 231 -21.81 -9.47 21.56
C SER A 231 -23.18 -10.11 21.37
N LYS A 232 -23.26 -11.24 20.66
CA LYS A 232 -24.52 -11.95 20.38
C LYS A 232 -24.83 -13.06 21.39
N TRP A 233 -23.88 -13.36 22.28
CA TRP A 233 -23.93 -14.43 23.28
C TRP A 233 -23.84 -13.93 24.74
N ASN A 234 -23.92 -12.60 24.93
CA ASN A 234 -24.02 -11.95 26.24
C ASN A 234 -25.35 -11.23 26.35
#